data_AF-A0A238WJJ7-F1
#
_entry.id   AF-A0A238WJJ7-F1
#
_cell.length_a   1.000
_cell.length_b   1.000
_cell.length_c   1.000
_cell.angle_alpha   90.00
_cell.angle_beta   90.00
_cell.angle_gamma   90.00
#
_symmetry.space_group_name_H-M   'P 1'
#
loop_
_entity.id
_entity.type
_entity.pdbx_description
1 polymer ?
#
loop_
_entity_poly.entity_id
_entity_poly.type
_entity_poly.pdbx_seq_one_letter_code
_entity_poly.pdbx_strand_id
1 'polypeptide(L)'
;MWTYYRDVTLYTLAITLLTSFASAAMYDSFIDRLYNGVIIFGVFGTGLGVLAFNYFQKAQYYMYHNLGFTKAQLIKRAWFVNGIIAIIFLGIISFLR
;
A
#
# COMPACT_ATOMS: atom_id res chain seq x y z
N MET A 1 8.24 -13.93 -5.23
CA MET A 1 7.84 -12.55 -5.64
C MET A 1 6.45 -12.20 -5.17
N TRP A 2 5.46 -13.06 -5.41
CA TRP A 2 4.10 -12.87 -4.87
C TRP A 2 4.08 -12.62 -3.36
N THR A 3 4.91 -13.34 -2.59
CA THR A 3 5.08 -13.15 -1.14
C THR A 3 5.49 -11.73 -0.77
N TYR A 4 6.54 -11.18 -1.38
CA TYR A 4 6.96 -9.79 -1.14
C TYR A 4 5.83 -8.80 -1.44
N TYR A 5 5.17 -8.98 -2.59
CA TYR A 5 4.07 -8.11 -2.98
C TYR A 5 2.92 -8.18 -1.97
N ARG A 6 2.44 -9.39 -1.67
CA ARG A 6 1.38 -9.63 -0.69
C ARG A 6 1.72 -9.00 0.66
N ASP A 7 2.92 -9.23 1.17
CA ASP A 7 3.31 -8.79 2.51
C ASP A 7 3.43 -7.26 2.57
N VAL A 8 4.06 -6.62 1.57
CA VAL A 8 4.10 -5.15 1.46
C VAL A 8 2.70 -4.56 1.35
N THR A 9 1.85 -5.11 0.49
CA THR A 9 0.48 -4.63 0.30
C THR A 9 -0.36 -4.83 1.57
N LEU A 10 -0.18 -5.91 2.32
CA LEU A 10 -0.84 -6.12 3.61
C LEU A 10 -0.40 -5.09 4.66
N TYR A 11 0.90 -4.79 4.75
CA TYR A 11 1.39 -3.72 5.63
C TYR A 11 0.82 -2.36 5.21
N THR A 12 0.83 -2.06 3.92
CA THR A 12 0.24 -0.84 3.35
C THR A 12 -1.25 -0.74 3.70
N LEU A 13 -2.01 -1.82 3.55
CA LEU A 13 -3.43 -1.87 3.85
C LEU A 13 -3.69 -1.67 5.35
N ALA A 14 -2.94 -2.35 6.23
CA ALA A 14 -3.07 -2.19 7.67
C ALA A 14 -2.80 -0.75 8.12
N ILE A 15 -1.73 -0.13 7.62
CA ILE A 15 -1.39 1.26 7.93
C ILE A 15 -2.47 2.21 7.39
N THR A 16 -2.94 1.99 6.16
CA THR A 16 -3.99 2.81 5.57
C THR A 16 -5.28 2.73 6.39
N LEU A 17 -5.70 1.53 6.78
CA LEU A 17 -6.88 1.34 7.62
C LEU A 17 -6.72 2.07 8.95
N LEU A 18 -5.58 1.92 9.63
CA LEU A 18 -5.29 2.64 10.88
C LEU A 18 -5.41 4.16 10.69
N THR A 19 -4.81 4.71 9.63
CA THR A 19 -4.90 6.15 9.35
C THR A 19 -6.32 6.61 9.00
N SER A 20 -7.09 5.78 8.28
CA SER A 20 -8.47 6.08 7.90
C SER A 20 -9.42 6.05 9.09
N PHE A 21 -9.22 5.12 10.04
CA PHE A 21 -9.97 5.12 11.30
C PHE A 21 -9.58 6.29 12.19
N ALA A 22 -8.29 6.63 12.27
CA ALA A 22 -7.82 7.77 13.05
C ALA A 22 -8.37 9.11 12.54
N SER A 23 -8.56 9.26 11.22
CA SER A 23 -9.13 10.45 10.59
C SER A 23 -10.66 10.42 10.45
N ALA A 24 -11.34 9.43 11.03
CA ALA A 24 -12.78 9.25 10.84
C ALA A 24 -13.62 10.47 11.27
N ALA A 25 -13.20 11.18 12.32
CA ALA A 25 -13.90 12.37 12.82
C ALA A 25 -13.76 13.60 11.92
N MET A 26 -12.89 13.55 10.90
CA MET A 26 -12.62 14.69 9.99
C MET A 26 -13.51 14.67 8.72
N TYR A 27 -14.32 13.64 8.52
CA TYR A 27 -15.13 13.46 7.30
C TYR A 27 -16.61 13.24 7.65
N ASP A 28 -17.48 14.00 7.01
CA ASP A 28 -18.95 13.91 7.21
C ASP A 28 -19.56 12.64 6.59
N SER A 29 -18.93 12.11 5.54
CA SER A 29 -19.44 10.96 4.79
C SER A 29 -18.43 9.81 4.71
N PHE A 30 -18.94 8.58 4.75
CA PHE A 30 -18.13 7.36 4.64
C PHE A 30 -17.41 7.26 3.29
N ILE A 31 -18.04 7.74 2.21
CA ILE A 31 -17.48 7.74 0.85
C ILE A 31 -16.26 8.67 0.76
N ASP A 32 -16.33 9.88 1.32
CA ASP A 32 -15.20 10.81 1.33
C ASP A 32 -14.01 10.28 2.15
N ARG A 33 -14.30 9.58 3.26
CA ARG A 33 -13.28 8.89 4.05
C ARG A 33 -12.61 7.76 3.27
N LEU A 34 -13.38 6.95 2.55
CA LEU A 34 -12.83 5.90 1.68
C LEU A 34 -11.99 6.49 0.56
N TYR A 35 -12.47 7.57 -0.09
CA TYR A 35 -11.73 8.27 -1.13
C TYR A 35 -10.36 8.73 -0.64
N ASN A 36 -10.30 9.36 0.55
CA ASN A 36 -9.04 9.76 1.17
C ASN A 36 -8.15 8.56 1.51
N GLY A 37 -8.73 7.49 2.05
CA GLY A 37 -8.01 6.25 2.35
C GLY A 37 -7.32 5.64 1.12
N VAL A 38 -7.98 5.64 -0.03
CA VAL A 38 -7.38 5.11 -1.28
C VAL A 38 -6.24 6.02 -1.78
N ILE A 39 -6.37 7.35 -1.63
CA ILE A 39 -5.26 8.28 -1.92
C ILE A 39 -4.06 7.97 -1.03
N ILE A 40 -4.28 7.81 0.28
CA ILE A 40 -3.22 7.48 1.23
C ILE A 40 -2.58 6.14 0.84
N PHE A 41 -3.37 5.11 0.54
CA PHE A 41 -2.88 3.79 0.11
C PHE A 41 -1.91 3.89 -1.07
N GLY A 42 -2.33 4.61 -2.12
CA GLY A 42 -1.57 4.73 -3.37
C GLY A 42 -0.31 5.60 -3.25
N VAL A 43 -0.39 6.73 -2.56
CA VAL A 43 0.70 7.72 -2.50
C VAL A 43 1.70 7.40 -1.39
N PHE A 44 1.22 7.20 -0.15
CA PHE A 44 2.07 7.09 1.03
C PHE A 44 2.13 5.67 1.60
N GLY A 45 1.02 4.94 1.51
CA GLY A 45 0.83 3.64 2.11
C GLY A 45 1.85 2.62 1.60
N THR A 46 2.18 2.64 0.30
CA THR A 46 3.19 1.72 -0.26
C THR A 46 4.59 2.00 0.28
N GLY A 47 4.96 3.28 0.46
CA GLY A 47 6.21 3.65 1.12
C GLY A 47 6.30 3.12 2.55
N LEU A 48 5.22 3.31 3.33
CA LEU A 48 5.14 2.82 4.70
C LEU A 48 5.14 1.28 4.79
N GLY A 49 4.48 0.60 3.85
CA GLY A 49 4.49 -0.87 3.76
C GLY A 49 5.88 -1.43 3.45
N VAL A 50 6.66 -0.76 2.60
CA VAL A 50 8.05 -1.11 2.32
C VAL A 50 8.93 -0.91 3.56
N LEU A 51 8.73 0.16 4.32
CA LEU A 51 9.44 0.40 5.57
C LEU A 51 9.11 -0.67 6.61
N ALA A 52 7.83 -1.02 6.76
CA ALA A 52 7.38 -2.10 7.64
C ALA A 52 7.99 -3.44 7.25
N PHE A 53 7.98 -3.79 5.96
CA PHE A 53 8.64 -5.01 5.47
C PHE A 53 10.14 -5.00 5.76
N ASN A 54 10.81 -3.85 5.57
CA ASN A 54 12.24 -3.72 5.87
C ASN A 54 12.55 -3.80 7.37
N TYR A 55 11.61 -3.45 8.24
CA TYR A 55 11.75 -3.59 9.68
C TYR A 55 11.50 -5.03 10.14
N PHE A 56 10.36 -5.63 9.78
CA PHE A 56 9.94 -6.93 10.29
C PHE A 56 10.53 -8.12 9.53
N GLN A 57 10.79 -7.98 8.23
CA GLN A 57 11.14 -9.09 7.33
C GLN A 57 12.42 -8.83 6.54
N LYS A 58 13.35 -8.04 7.11
CA LYS A 58 14.63 -7.69 6.48
C LYS A 58 15.40 -8.89 5.93
N ALA A 59 15.37 -10.01 6.64
CA ALA A 59 16.08 -11.23 6.26
C ALA A 59 15.63 -11.78 4.90
N GLN A 60 14.35 -11.59 4.52
CA GLN A 60 13.85 -12.04 3.22
C GLN A 60 14.48 -11.30 2.05
N TYR A 61 15.02 -10.08 2.25
CA TYR A 61 15.74 -9.39 1.18
C TYR A 61 16.99 -10.15 0.72
N TYR A 62 17.66 -10.91 1.59
CA TYR A 62 18.79 -11.74 1.18
C TYR A 62 18.35 -12.88 0.27
N MET A 63 17.19 -13.50 0.56
CA MET A 63 16.61 -14.52 -0.30
C MET A 63 16.29 -13.95 -1.69
N TYR A 64 15.65 -12.78 -1.78
CA TYR A 64 15.36 -12.17 -3.07
C TYR A 64 16.61 -11.73 -3.82
N HIS A 65 17.65 -11.28 -3.11
CA HIS A 65 18.93 -10.95 -3.71
C HIS A 65 19.60 -12.19 -4.31
N ASN A 66 19.58 -13.33 -3.63
CA ASN A 66 20.11 -14.60 -4.13
C ASN A 66 19.34 -15.11 -5.38
N LEU A 67 18.07 -14.70 -5.52
CA LEU A 67 17.26 -14.96 -6.72
C LEU A 67 17.50 -13.94 -7.85
N GLY A 68 18.46 -13.02 -7.69
CA GLY A 68 18.83 -12.03 -8.71
C GLY A 68 18.00 -10.75 -8.70
N PHE A 69 17.16 -10.52 -7.69
CA PHE A 69 16.34 -9.31 -7.59
C PHE A 69 16.98 -8.25 -6.70
N THR A 70 17.00 -7.02 -7.21
CA THR A 70 17.40 -5.86 -6.40
C THR A 70 16.21 -5.34 -5.59
N LYS A 71 16.50 -4.72 -4.44
CA LYS A 71 15.47 -4.07 -3.60
C LYS A 71 14.65 -3.05 -4.38
N ALA A 72 15.31 -2.25 -5.23
CA ALA A 72 14.65 -1.24 -6.04
C ALA A 72 13.66 -1.85 -7.05
N GLN A 73 13.98 -2.98 -7.67
CA GLN A 73 13.07 -3.68 -8.58
C GLN A 73 11.81 -4.17 -7.85
N LEU A 74 11.97 -4.71 -6.64
CA LEU A 74 10.86 -5.18 -5.81
C LEU A 74 9.94 -4.01 -5.41
N ILE A 75 10.52 -2.92 -4.92
CA ILE A 75 9.79 -1.72 -4.49
C ILE A 75 9.02 -1.09 -5.66
N LYS A 76 9.68 -0.90 -6.82
CA LYS A 76 9.03 -0.33 -8.02
C LYS A 76 7.85 -1.17 -8.49
N ARG A 77 7.96 -2.51 -8.44
CA ARG A 77 6.86 -3.41 -8.79
C ARG A 77 5.70 -3.30 -7.80
N ALA A 78 5.98 -3.27 -6.50
CA ALA A 78 4.94 -3.09 -5.48
C ALA A 78 4.21 -1.75 -5.64
N TRP A 79 4.96 -0.66 -5.88
CA TRP A 79 4.40 0.65 -6.20
C TRP A 79 3.52 0.66 -7.44
N PHE A 80 3.97 0.01 -8.52
CA PHE A 80 3.20 -0.07 -9.74
C PHE A 80 1.86 -0.79 -9.53
N VAL A 81 1.87 -1.94 -8.86
CA VAL A 81 0.65 -2.72 -8.65
C VAL A 81 -0.29 -2.04 -7.65
N ASN A 82 0.21 -1.55 -6.51
CA ASN A 82 -0.63 -0.81 -5.56
C ASN A 82 -1.16 0.49 -6.18
N GLY A 83 -0.38 1.15 -7.05
CA GLY A 83 -0.81 2.33 -7.80
C GLY A 83 -1.94 2.03 -8.77
N ILE A 84 -1.86 0.95 -9.55
CA ILE A 84 -2.96 0.50 -10.43
C ILE A 84 -4.21 0.19 -9.60
N ILE A 85 -4.07 -0.53 -8.50
CA ILE A 85 -5.18 -0.85 -7.60
C ILE A 85 -5.82 0.43 -7.08
N ALA A 86 -5.02 1.40 -6.62
CA ALA A 86 -5.50 2.67 -6.14
C ALA A 86 -6.27 3.44 -7.23
N ILE A 87 -5.75 3.51 -8.46
CA ILE A 87 -6.42 4.18 -9.59
C ILE A 87 -7.78 3.53 -9.89
N ILE A 88 -7.85 2.20 -9.92
CA ILE A 88 -9.10 1.47 -10.16
C ILE A 88 -10.12 1.79 -9.05
N PHE A 89 -9.72 1.72 -7.79
CA PHE A 89 -10.62 2.04 -6.67
C PHE A 89 -11.02 3.51 -6.64
N LEU A 90 -10.12 4.45 -6.97
CA LEU A 90 -10.47 5.86 -7.10
C LEU A 90 -11.50 6.08 -8.20
N GLY A 91 -11.35 5.40 -9.34
CA GLY A 91 -12.35 5.45 -10.42
C GLY A 91 -13.72 5.00 -9.93
N ILE A 92 -13.79 3.81 -9.31
CA ILE A 92 -15.04 3.25 -8.79
C ILE A 92 -15.69 4.17 -7.75
N ILE A 93 -14.91 4.65 -6.77
CA ILE A 93 -15.43 5.53 -5.71
C ILE A 93 -15.90 6.87 -6.28
N SER A 94 -15.20 7.40 -7.29
CA SER A 94 -15.61 8.65 -7.95
C SER A 94 -16.94 8.53 -8.69
N PHE A 95 -17.29 7.34 -9.19
CA PHE A 95 -18.61 7.08 -9.79
C PHE A 95 -19.73 6.91 -8.77
N LEU A 96 -19.40 6.53 -7.53
CA LEU A 96 -20.35 6.30 -6.44
C LEU A 96 -20.62 7.54 -5.59
N ARG A 97 -19.79 8.58 -5.73
CA ARG A 97 -19.91 9.86 -5.04
C ARG A 97 -20.87 10.78 -5.76
#